data_AF-A0ABD5XTF1-F1
#
_entry.id   AF-A0ABD5XTF1-F1
#
_cell.length_a   1.000
_cell.length_b   1.000
_cell.length_c   1.000
_cell.angle_alpha   90.00
_cell.angle_beta   90.00
_cell.angle_gamma   90.00
#
_symmetry.space_group_name_H-M   'P 1'
#
loop_
_entity.id
_entity.type
_entity.pdbx_description
1 polymer ?
#
loop_
_entity_poly.entity_id
_entity_poly.type
_entity_poly.pdbx_seq_one_letter_code
_entity_poly.pdbx_strand_id
1 'polypeptide(L)'
;MIVFECKSKKLVLETRSGDVNTAKEDLRKGIGKATAQCDQLLNRFEDDGCLEFRSNGEEHRIDHDDVKMSFPVVVVGDQYDQIGMKLFDSAIDLPRTPLVVSVMDIDVILKALDHPVKFIGYVSQRRNIITKELLFAQDELDLLGLFLEKDGEFPELDDNQLLNLMDYSQAVGTAIDYEYGP
;
A
#
# COMPACT_ATOMS: atom_id res chain seq x y z
N MET A 1 -7.38 -5.97 -10.61
CA MET A 1 -5.99 -5.89 -11.09
C MET A 1 -5.15 -5.15 -10.07
N ILE A 2 -3.98 -5.67 -9.72
CA ILE A 2 -3.05 -5.00 -8.80
C ILE A 2 -1.72 -4.89 -9.55
N VAL A 3 -1.15 -3.69 -9.61
CA VAL A 3 0.10 -3.42 -10.33
C VAL A 3 1.17 -3.09 -9.30
N PHE A 4 2.18 -3.94 -9.21
CA PHE A 4 3.31 -3.75 -8.31
C PHE A 4 4.45 -3.05 -9.04
N GLU A 5 4.99 -1.99 -8.44
CA GLU A 5 6.23 -1.34 -8.89
C GLU A 5 7.25 -1.37 -7.75
N CYS A 6 8.34 -2.10 -7.95
CA CYS A 6 9.36 -2.32 -6.93
C CYS A 6 10.56 -1.37 -7.13
N LYS A 7 10.88 -0.59 -6.09
CA LYS A 7 12.01 0.34 -6.05
C LYS A 7 12.94 -0.02 -4.88
N SER A 8 14.24 -0.11 -5.14
CA SER A 8 15.27 -0.23 -4.08
C SER A 8 15.52 1.07 -3.30
N LYS A 9 14.55 1.99 -3.29
CA LYS A 9 14.69 3.32 -2.68
C LYS A 9 14.50 3.28 -1.17
N LYS A 10 15.23 4.16 -0.49
CA LYS A 10 15.19 4.41 0.94
C LYS A 10 15.22 5.93 1.16
N LEU A 11 14.62 6.41 2.24
CA LEU A 11 14.73 7.82 2.64
C LEU A 11 16.16 8.12 3.06
N VAL A 12 16.73 9.22 2.56
CA VAL A 12 18.06 9.68 2.96
C VAL A 12 18.05 10.27 4.38
N LEU A 13 19.23 10.42 4.98
CA LEU A 13 19.36 10.91 6.37
C LEU A 13 18.79 12.32 6.54
N GLU A 14 18.97 13.17 5.54
CA GLU A 14 18.44 14.54 5.53
C GLU A 14 16.91 14.53 5.61
N THR A 15 16.25 13.66 4.84
CA THR A 15 14.80 13.44 4.94
C THR A 15 14.40 12.93 6.32
N ARG A 16 15.11 11.94 6.86
CA ARG A 16 14.86 11.42 8.22
C ARG A 16 15.10 12.47 9.32
N SER A 17 15.94 13.47 9.06
CA SER A 17 16.22 14.59 9.95
C SER A 17 15.21 15.75 9.83
N GLY A 18 14.24 15.64 8.92
CA GLY A 18 13.19 16.64 8.72
C GLY A 18 13.47 17.71 7.67
N ASP A 19 14.47 17.52 6.78
CA ASP A 19 14.67 18.44 5.66
C ASP A 19 13.53 18.30 4.63
N VAL A 20 12.64 19.29 4.61
CA VAL A 20 11.39 19.25 3.83
C VAL A 20 11.64 19.17 2.33
N ASN A 21 12.65 19.89 1.81
CA ASN A 21 12.92 19.90 0.37
C ASN A 21 13.46 18.54 -0.10
N THR A 22 14.36 17.96 0.69
CA THR A 22 14.91 16.64 0.42
C THR A 22 13.83 15.57 0.58
N ALA A 23 12.97 15.67 1.60
CA ALA A 23 11.80 14.79 1.77
C ALA A 23 10.89 14.81 0.54
N LYS A 24 10.50 15.99 0.04
CA LYS A 24 9.66 16.09 -1.17
C LYS A 24 10.31 15.44 -2.38
N GLU A 25 11.61 15.65 -2.58
CA GLU A 25 12.33 15.07 -3.71
C GLU A 25 12.48 13.54 -3.57
N ASP A 26 12.72 13.04 -2.37
CA ASP A 26 12.78 11.60 -2.07
C ASP A 26 11.42 10.92 -2.30
N LEU A 27 10.33 11.53 -1.83
CA LEU A 27 8.98 11.01 -2.05
C LEU A 27 8.60 11.04 -3.53
N ARG A 28 8.91 12.12 -4.25
CA ARG A 28 8.68 12.20 -5.70
C ARG A 28 9.46 11.12 -6.44
N LYS A 29 10.71 10.85 -6.05
CA LYS A 29 11.55 9.82 -6.67
C LYS A 29 11.14 8.40 -6.30
N GLY A 30 10.74 8.16 -5.06
CA GLY A 30 10.41 6.84 -4.52
C GLY A 30 8.97 6.43 -4.80
N ILE A 31 8.02 7.28 -4.42
CA ILE A 31 6.57 7.03 -4.55
C ILE A 31 6.08 7.58 -5.88
N GLY A 32 6.28 8.87 -6.15
CA GLY A 32 5.68 9.55 -7.31
C GLY A 32 6.02 8.91 -8.65
N LYS A 33 7.30 8.64 -8.90
CA LYS A 33 7.73 7.95 -10.13
C LYS A 33 7.20 6.52 -10.24
N ALA A 34 7.12 5.78 -9.13
CA ALA A 34 6.63 4.41 -9.13
C ALA A 34 5.12 4.38 -9.41
N THR A 35 4.36 5.22 -8.72
CA THR A 35 2.92 5.40 -8.96
C THR A 35 2.64 5.81 -10.40
N ALA A 36 3.40 6.75 -10.97
CA ALA A 36 3.23 7.16 -12.36
C ALA A 36 3.47 6.01 -13.36
N GLN A 37 4.39 5.09 -13.07
CA GLN A 37 4.64 3.91 -13.91
C GLN A 37 3.48 2.91 -13.84
N CYS A 38 2.94 2.67 -12.64
CA CYS A 38 1.72 1.88 -12.50
C CYS A 38 0.56 2.55 -13.26
N ASP A 39 0.38 3.86 -13.07
CA ASP A 39 -0.71 4.62 -13.68
C ASP A 39 -0.66 4.61 -15.20
N GLN A 40 0.52 4.69 -15.80
CA GLN A 40 0.69 4.53 -17.25
C GLN A 40 0.17 3.18 -17.76
N LEU A 41 0.45 2.09 -17.04
CA LEU A 41 -0.07 0.77 -17.37
C LEU A 41 -1.59 0.70 -17.18
N LEU A 42 -2.10 1.27 -16.08
CA LEU A 42 -3.53 1.28 -15.77
C LEU A 42 -4.33 2.07 -16.81
N ASN A 43 -3.89 3.28 -17.17
CA ASN A 43 -4.56 4.10 -18.17
C ASN A 43 -4.53 3.41 -19.53
N ARG A 44 -3.40 2.80 -19.91
CA ARG A 44 -3.33 2.02 -21.16
C ARG A 44 -4.30 0.84 -21.14
N PHE A 45 -4.42 0.13 -20.03
CA PHE A 45 -5.38 -0.97 -19.89
C PHE A 45 -6.84 -0.48 -19.98
N GLU A 46 -7.14 0.67 -19.38
CA GLU A 46 -8.45 1.32 -19.45
C GLU A 46 -8.77 1.80 -20.88
N ASP A 47 -7.79 2.34 -21.61
CA ASP A 47 -7.95 2.83 -23.00
C ASP A 47 -8.02 1.69 -24.03
N ASP A 48 -7.14 0.69 -23.93
CA ASP A 48 -7.04 -0.43 -24.88
C ASP A 48 -8.15 -1.49 -24.65
N GLY A 49 -8.81 -1.48 -23.50
CA GLY A 49 -9.88 -2.42 -23.12
C GLY A 49 -9.40 -3.84 -22.81
N CYS A 50 -8.10 -4.10 -22.95
CA CYS A 50 -7.45 -5.35 -22.56
C CYS A 50 -5.95 -5.14 -22.31
N LEU A 51 -5.33 -6.07 -21.60
CA LEU A 51 -3.88 -6.15 -21.43
C LEU A 51 -3.40 -7.52 -21.88
N GLU A 52 -2.55 -7.54 -22.90
CA GLU A 52 -1.89 -8.75 -23.41
C GLU A 52 -0.41 -8.73 -23.02
N PHE A 53 0.09 -9.82 -22.45
CA PHE A 53 1.48 -9.93 -22.01
C PHE A 53 1.97 -11.38 -22.05
N ARG A 54 3.30 -11.58 -22.08
CA ARG A 54 3.91 -12.91 -22.05
C ARG A 54 4.60 -13.14 -20.72
N SER A 55 4.32 -14.28 -20.08
CA SER A 55 4.96 -14.69 -18.83
C SER A 55 5.22 -16.20 -18.87
N ASN A 56 6.41 -16.63 -18.45
CA ASN A 56 6.83 -18.04 -18.47
C ASN A 56 6.67 -18.75 -19.83
N GLY A 57 6.78 -18.00 -20.93
CA GLY A 57 6.61 -18.52 -22.29
C GLY A 57 5.16 -18.62 -22.77
N GLU A 58 4.18 -18.31 -21.91
CA GLU A 58 2.76 -18.32 -22.22
C GLU A 58 2.24 -16.90 -22.45
N GLU A 59 1.30 -16.75 -23.38
CA GLU A 59 0.58 -15.50 -23.62
C GLU A 59 -0.64 -15.42 -22.70
N HIS A 60 -0.77 -14.29 -22.01
CA HIS A 60 -1.84 -13.99 -21.08
C HIS A 60 -2.61 -12.78 -21.59
N ARG A 61 -3.91 -12.80 -21.37
CA ARG A 61 -4.81 -11.70 -21.69
C ARG A 61 -5.72 -11.43 -20.50
N ILE A 62 -5.86 -10.16 -20.17
CA ILE A 62 -6.82 -9.68 -19.17
C ILE A 62 -7.75 -8.73 -19.91
N ASP A 63 -9.05 -9.02 -19.93
CA ASP A 63 -10.04 -8.12 -20.51
C ASP A 63 -10.52 -7.12 -19.44
N HIS A 64 -10.79 -5.88 -19.87
CA HIS A 64 -11.23 -4.81 -18.96
C HIS A 64 -12.50 -5.17 -18.19
N ASP A 65 -13.44 -5.86 -18.84
CA ASP A 65 -14.72 -6.26 -18.24
C ASP A 65 -14.57 -7.28 -17.08
N ASP A 66 -13.44 -7.99 -17.01
CA ASP A 66 -13.13 -8.91 -15.91
C ASP A 66 -12.54 -8.19 -14.68
N VAL A 67 -12.13 -6.93 -14.83
CA VAL A 67 -11.44 -6.16 -13.79
C VAL A 67 -12.40 -5.17 -13.14
N LYS A 68 -12.85 -5.51 -11.94
CA LYS A 68 -13.72 -4.63 -11.14
C LYS A 68 -13.00 -3.46 -10.48
N MET A 69 -11.69 -3.59 -10.28
CA MET A 69 -10.91 -2.63 -9.51
C MET A 69 -9.42 -2.70 -9.87
N SER A 70 -8.74 -1.55 -9.87
CA SER A 70 -7.31 -1.43 -10.16
C SER A 70 -6.58 -0.63 -9.08
N PHE A 71 -5.43 -1.14 -8.62
CA PHE A 71 -4.66 -0.50 -7.54
C PHE A 71 -3.16 -0.55 -7.80
N PRO A 72 -2.43 0.57 -7.64
CA PRO A 72 -0.98 0.59 -7.63
C PRO A 72 -0.44 0.20 -6.25
N VAL A 73 0.57 -0.65 -6.24
CA VAL A 73 1.36 -1.00 -5.05
C VAL A 73 2.81 -0.62 -5.32
N VAL A 74 3.35 0.27 -4.49
CA VAL A 74 4.74 0.70 -4.55
C VAL A 74 5.52 -0.02 -3.46
N VAL A 75 6.44 -0.89 -3.85
CA VAL A 75 7.31 -1.61 -2.91
C VAL A 75 8.64 -0.87 -2.80
N VAL A 76 8.98 -0.38 -1.61
CA VAL A 76 10.23 0.33 -1.31
C VAL A 76 11.24 -0.57 -0.58
N GLY A 77 12.51 -0.18 -0.58
CA GLY A 77 13.58 -0.98 0.01
C GLY A 77 13.69 -0.87 1.54
N ASP A 78 12.97 0.05 2.16
CA ASP A 78 12.97 0.31 3.60
C ASP A 78 11.67 0.99 4.01
N GLN A 79 11.28 0.89 5.28
CA GLN A 79 10.01 1.41 5.78
C GLN A 79 9.98 2.94 5.75
N TYR A 80 8.86 3.49 5.27
CA TYR A 80 8.61 4.94 5.21
C TYR A 80 7.61 5.39 6.30
N ASP A 81 7.13 4.46 7.13
CA ASP A 81 6.20 4.69 8.24
C ASP A 81 4.97 5.50 7.80
N GLN A 82 4.50 6.41 8.66
CA GLN A 82 3.38 7.31 8.39
C GLN A 82 3.55 8.10 7.07
N ILE A 83 4.79 8.38 6.66
CA ILE A 83 5.06 9.07 5.40
C ILE A 83 4.65 8.20 4.21
N GLY A 84 5.02 6.92 4.23
CA GLY A 84 4.61 5.95 3.21
C GLY A 84 3.14 5.57 3.32
N MET A 85 2.56 5.63 4.51
CA MET A 85 1.16 5.29 4.69
C MET A 85 0.24 6.40 4.11
N LYS A 86 0.33 7.63 4.64
CA LYS A 86 -0.65 8.71 4.37
C LYS A 86 -0.02 10.08 4.10
N LEU A 87 1.09 10.43 4.74
CA LEU A 87 1.58 11.83 4.69
C LEU A 87 2.15 12.22 3.32
N PHE A 88 2.49 11.27 2.45
CA PHE A 88 2.94 11.58 1.09
C PHE A 88 1.92 12.42 0.30
N ASP A 89 0.62 12.27 0.55
CA ASP A 89 -0.45 13.02 -0.12
C ASP A 89 -0.37 14.53 0.16
N SER A 90 0.20 14.92 1.30
CA SER A 90 0.44 16.34 1.64
C SER A 90 1.69 16.92 0.98
N ALA A 91 2.58 16.07 0.47
CA ALA A 91 3.90 16.45 0.00
C ALA A 91 4.03 16.41 -1.53
N ILE A 92 3.32 15.48 -2.19
CA ILE A 92 3.36 15.25 -3.63
C ILE A 92 1.97 14.95 -4.19
N ASP A 93 1.67 15.48 -5.37
CA ASP A 93 0.46 15.13 -6.12
C ASP A 93 0.66 13.80 -6.85
N LEU A 94 -0.28 12.87 -6.69
CA LEU A 94 -0.23 11.55 -7.32
C LEU A 94 -1.47 11.33 -8.21
N PRO A 95 -1.32 10.63 -9.34
CA PRO A 95 -2.46 10.33 -10.22
C PRO A 95 -3.45 9.35 -9.59
N ARG A 96 -2.97 8.46 -8.72
CA ARG A 96 -3.75 7.49 -7.94
C ARG A 96 -3.07 7.29 -6.59
N THR A 97 -3.83 7.02 -5.52
CA THR A 97 -3.28 6.71 -4.20
C THR A 97 -2.74 5.27 -4.17
N PRO A 98 -1.42 5.05 -4.00
CA PRO A 98 -0.85 3.71 -3.92
C PRO A 98 -0.93 3.13 -2.49
N LEU A 99 -0.79 1.81 -2.41
CA LEU A 99 -0.24 1.17 -1.21
C LEU A 99 1.28 1.29 -1.27
N VAL A 100 1.92 1.96 -0.30
CA VAL A 100 3.38 2.04 -0.20
C VAL A 100 3.85 1.19 0.97
N VAL A 101 4.67 0.19 0.70
CA VAL A 101 5.12 -0.79 1.71
C VAL A 101 6.57 -1.15 1.48
N SER A 102 7.29 -1.51 2.54
CA SER A 102 8.63 -2.05 2.38
C SER A 102 8.59 -3.48 1.83
N VAL A 103 9.72 -3.94 1.27
CA VAL A 103 9.88 -5.34 0.85
C VAL A 103 9.71 -6.33 2.00
N MET A 104 10.00 -5.92 3.23
CA MET A 104 9.81 -6.75 4.42
C MET A 104 8.32 -6.79 4.82
N ASP A 105 7.65 -5.64 4.80
CA ASP A 105 6.25 -5.56 5.22
C ASP A 105 5.32 -6.26 4.23
N ILE A 106 5.61 -6.19 2.92
CA ILE A 106 4.78 -6.90 1.94
C ILE A 106 4.83 -8.42 2.13
N ASP A 107 5.98 -8.97 2.54
CA ASP A 107 6.09 -10.40 2.89
C ASP A 107 5.22 -10.73 4.12
N VAL A 108 5.26 -9.88 5.15
CA VAL A 108 4.42 -10.02 6.35
C VAL A 108 2.93 -9.91 6.01
N ILE A 109 2.54 -8.90 5.23
CA ILE A 109 1.15 -8.67 4.79
C ILE A 109 0.63 -9.89 4.02
N LEU A 110 1.43 -10.42 3.08
CA LEU A 110 1.02 -11.57 2.27
C LEU A 110 0.94 -12.87 3.08
N LYS A 111 1.76 -13.02 4.13
CA LYS A 111 1.65 -14.15 5.08
C LYS A 111 0.41 -14.04 5.95
N ALA A 112 0.11 -12.85 6.46
CA ALA A 112 -1.06 -12.61 7.31
C ALA A 112 -2.37 -12.73 6.51
N LEU A 113 -2.35 -12.30 5.24
CA LEU A 113 -3.45 -12.42 4.29
C LEU A 113 -3.21 -13.62 3.37
N ASP A 114 -3.24 -14.81 3.97
CA ASP A 114 -2.97 -16.14 3.39
C ASP A 114 -3.76 -16.54 2.12
N HIS A 115 -4.64 -15.68 1.63
CA HIS A 115 -5.43 -15.89 0.42
C HIS A 115 -5.52 -14.60 -0.41
N PRO A 116 -5.37 -14.65 -1.76
CA PRO A 116 -5.41 -13.46 -2.61
C PRO A 116 -6.65 -12.58 -2.42
N VAL A 117 -7.81 -13.20 -2.14
CA VAL A 117 -9.06 -12.50 -1.87
C VAL A 117 -8.97 -11.61 -0.62
N LYS A 118 -8.26 -12.04 0.43
CA LYS A 118 -8.06 -11.24 1.64
C LYS A 118 -7.19 -10.02 1.35
N PHE A 119 -6.12 -10.18 0.57
CA PHE A 119 -5.29 -9.06 0.12
C PHE A 119 -6.06 -8.05 -0.73
N ILE A 120 -6.88 -8.54 -1.68
CA ILE A 120 -7.77 -7.69 -2.48
C ILE A 120 -8.77 -6.96 -1.57
N GLY A 121 -9.38 -7.65 -0.61
CA GLY A 121 -10.27 -7.09 0.40
C GLY A 121 -9.59 -5.96 1.18
N TYR A 122 -8.41 -6.22 1.72
CA TYR A 122 -7.61 -5.24 2.45
C TYR A 122 -7.34 -3.99 1.62
N VAL A 123 -6.73 -4.12 0.44
CA VAL A 123 -6.37 -2.98 -0.42
C VAL A 123 -7.59 -2.18 -0.87
N SER A 124 -8.72 -2.85 -1.15
CA SER A 124 -9.97 -2.18 -1.56
C SER A 124 -10.54 -1.29 -0.46
N GLN A 125 -10.59 -1.79 0.78
CA GLN A 125 -11.15 -1.05 1.90
C GLN A 125 -10.15 -0.01 2.44
N ARG A 126 -8.84 -0.31 2.38
CA ARG A 126 -7.75 0.59 2.81
C ARG A 126 -7.88 1.97 2.18
N ARG A 127 -8.19 2.04 0.88
CA ARG A 127 -8.35 3.31 0.17
C ARG A 127 -9.39 4.21 0.84
N ASN A 128 -10.48 3.65 1.35
CA ASN A 128 -11.56 4.43 1.94
C ASN A 128 -11.21 4.90 3.36
N ILE A 129 -10.50 4.08 4.13
CA ILE A 129 -10.17 4.43 5.51
C ILE A 129 -9.00 5.42 5.59
N ILE A 130 -8.01 5.30 4.71
CA ILE A 130 -6.84 6.16 4.74
C ILE A 130 -7.13 7.59 4.30
N THR A 131 -8.12 7.79 3.44
CA THR A 131 -8.60 9.12 3.03
C THR A 131 -9.38 9.83 4.14
N LYS A 132 -9.77 9.14 5.22
CA LYS A 132 -10.40 9.79 6.37
C LYS A 132 -9.33 10.47 7.21
N GLU A 133 -9.47 11.77 7.43
CA GLU A 133 -8.56 12.57 8.28
C GLU A 133 -8.48 12.06 9.73
N LEU A 134 -9.48 11.28 10.14
CA LEU A 134 -9.68 10.85 11.52
C LEU A 134 -8.95 9.56 11.91
N LEU A 135 -8.29 8.88 10.96
CA LEU A 135 -7.45 7.72 11.24
C LEU A 135 -5.96 8.09 11.20
N PHE A 136 -5.26 7.72 12.29
CA PHE A 136 -3.82 7.76 12.42
C PHE A 136 -3.32 6.35 12.77
N ALA A 137 -2.34 5.85 12.04
CA ALA A 137 -1.60 4.63 12.36
C ALA A 137 -0.11 4.92 12.12
N GLN A 138 0.79 4.23 12.84
CA GLN A 138 2.23 4.50 12.71
C GLN A 138 2.79 3.96 11.40
N ASP A 139 2.32 2.80 10.98
CA ASP A 139 2.69 2.16 9.73
C ASP A 139 1.54 1.32 9.16
N GLU A 140 1.82 0.64 8.05
CA GLU A 140 0.84 -0.20 7.37
C GLU A 140 0.50 -1.48 8.17
N LEU A 141 1.39 -1.97 9.02
CA LEU A 141 1.15 -3.18 9.82
C LEU A 141 0.18 -2.91 10.97
N ASP A 142 0.20 -1.72 11.56
CA ASP A 142 -0.84 -1.31 12.51
C ASP A 142 -2.23 -1.30 11.86
N LEU A 143 -2.32 -0.78 10.63
CA LEU A 143 -3.58 -0.74 9.90
C LEU A 143 -4.05 -2.16 9.52
N LEU A 144 -3.13 -3.03 9.12
CA LEU A 144 -3.40 -4.45 8.89
C LEU A 144 -3.87 -5.15 10.17
N GLY A 145 -3.26 -4.87 11.31
CA GLY A 145 -3.65 -5.45 12.59
C GLY A 145 -5.11 -5.16 12.93
N LEU A 146 -5.55 -3.91 12.75
CA LEU A 146 -6.96 -3.54 12.91
C LEU A 146 -7.86 -4.35 11.97
N PHE A 147 -7.47 -4.49 10.70
CA PHE A 147 -8.24 -5.25 9.71
C PHE A 147 -8.40 -6.72 10.14
N LEU A 148 -7.35 -7.33 10.70
CA LEU A 148 -7.38 -8.71 11.18
C LEU A 148 -8.22 -8.87 12.45
N GLU A 149 -8.11 -7.94 13.42
CA GLU A 149 -8.92 -7.96 14.64
C GLU A 149 -10.43 -7.80 14.39
N LYS A 150 -10.79 -7.22 13.23
CA LYS A 150 -12.17 -7.00 12.81
C LYS A 150 -12.59 -7.97 11.70
N ASP A 151 -12.02 -9.17 11.70
CA ASP A 151 -12.41 -10.28 10.82
C ASP A 151 -12.37 -9.91 9.31
N GLY A 152 -11.49 -8.99 8.91
CA GLY A 152 -11.31 -8.56 7.53
C GLY A 152 -12.21 -7.39 7.10
N GLU A 153 -12.75 -6.63 8.05
CA GLU A 153 -13.55 -5.44 7.77
C GLU A 153 -13.08 -4.24 8.60
N PHE A 154 -12.91 -3.09 7.96
CA PHE A 154 -12.60 -1.87 8.70
C PHE A 154 -13.84 -1.32 9.42
N PRO A 155 -13.69 -0.75 10.63
CA PRO A 155 -14.80 -0.12 11.33
C PRO A 155 -15.32 1.11 10.57
N GLU A 156 -16.64 1.32 10.62
CA GLU A 156 -17.21 2.60 10.23
C GLU A 156 -16.83 3.66 11.24
N LEU A 157 -16.02 4.62 10.80
CA LEU A 157 -15.67 5.81 11.59
C LEU A 157 -16.68 6.92 11.32
N ASP A 158 -17.33 7.38 12.39
CA ASP A 158 -18.13 8.61 12.40
C ASP A 158 -17.23 9.85 12.28
N ASP A 159 -17.74 10.94 11.71
CA ASP A 159 -17.00 12.20 11.49
C ASP A 159 -16.48 12.87 12.78
N ASN A 160 -16.92 12.38 13.96
CA ASN A 160 -16.52 12.90 15.28
C ASN A 160 -15.61 11.94 16.06
N GLN A 161 -15.18 10.82 15.46
CA GLN A 161 -14.34 9.83 16.13
C GLN A 161 -12.92 9.87 15.57
N LEU A 162 -11.94 10.19 16.43
CA LEU A 162 -10.53 10.06 16.09
C LEU A 162 -10.03 8.67 16.53
N LEU A 163 -9.51 7.90 15.57
CA LEU A 163 -8.90 6.60 15.82
C LEU A 163 -7.39 6.70 15.66
N ASN A 164 -6.67 6.53 16.76
CA ASN A 164 -5.22 6.40 16.76
C ASN A 164 -4.85 4.93 17.01
N LEU A 165 -4.33 4.29 15.97
CA LEU A 165 -3.85 2.92 15.99
C LEU A 165 -2.40 2.91 16.45
N MET A 166 -2.18 2.24 17.56
CA MET A 166 -0.87 1.99 18.14
C MET A 166 -0.85 0.55 18.62
N ASP A 167 0.25 -0.15 18.36
CA ASP A 167 0.50 -1.52 18.87
C ASP A 167 -0.43 -2.60 18.28
N TYR A 168 -0.99 -2.36 17.09
CA TYR A 168 -1.83 -3.35 16.40
C TYR A 168 -0.98 -4.39 15.64
N SER A 169 0.33 -4.16 15.54
CA SER A 169 1.28 -5.15 14.99
C SER A 169 1.27 -6.51 15.73
N GLN A 170 0.82 -6.57 16.99
CA GLN A 170 0.66 -7.84 17.72
C GLN A 170 -0.38 -8.77 17.07
N ALA A 171 -1.47 -8.21 16.56
CA ALA A 171 -2.49 -8.98 15.85
C ALA A 171 -1.92 -9.60 14.56
N VAL A 172 -1.06 -8.86 13.86
CA VAL A 172 -0.33 -9.35 12.68
C VAL A 172 0.62 -10.48 13.07
N GLY A 173 1.39 -10.31 14.15
CA GLY A 173 2.29 -11.34 14.68
C GLY A 173 1.55 -12.63 15.03
N THR A 174 0.38 -12.52 15.67
CA THR A 174 -0.48 -13.67 15.99
C THR A 174 -0.98 -14.36 14.73
N ALA A 175 -1.37 -13.60 13.70
CA ALA A 175 -1.92 -14.15 12.46
C ALA A 175 -0.89 -14.96 11.64
N ILE A 176 0.39 -14.62 11.73
CA ILE A 176 1.47 -15.33 11.01
C ILE A 176 2.19 -16.37 11.88
N ASP A 177 1.67 -16.66 13.07
CA ASP A 177 2.31 -17.52 14.07
C ASP A 177 3.75 -17.07 14.36
N TYR A 178 3.94 -15.75 14.45
CA TYR A 178 5.23 -15.16 14.77
C TYR A 178 5.50 -15.37 16.26
N GLU A 179 6.14 -16.49 16.57
CA GLU A 179 6.85 -16.61 17.84
C GLU A 179 7.92 -15.51 17.86
N TYR A 180 7.87 -14.61 18.84
CA TYR A 180 9.00 -13.72 19.12
C TYR A 180 10.27 -14.59 19.10
N GLY A 181 11.25 -14.20 18.28
CA GLY A 181 12.55 -14.88 18.23
C GLY A 181 13.14 -15.04 19.65
N PRO A 182 14.00 -16.06 19.85
CA PRO A 182 14.39 -16.61 21.15
C PRO A 182 14.84 -15.61 22.21
#